data_AF-A0A2V7VP87-F1
#
_entry.id   AF-A0A2V7VP87-F1
#
_cell.length_a   1.000
_cell.length_b   1.000
_cell.length_c   1.000
_cell.angle_alpha   90.00
_cell.angle_beta   90.00
_cell.angle_gamma   90.00
#
_symmetry.space_group_name_H-M   'P 1'
#
loop_
_entity.id
_entity.type
_entity.pdbx_description
1 polymer ?
#
loop_
_entity_poly.entity_id
_entity_poly.type
_entity_poly.pdbx_seq_one_letter_code
_entity_poly.pdbx_strand_id
1 'polypeptide(L)'
;MLDPDRVRLFVRAALDEDLGRGDLTTEVTVPDRARACGDLVAKQELVVAGMEVARMVFQVLDPALQWAPEAREGERFFPGTVMGT
;
A
#
# COMPACT_ATOMS: atom_id res chain seq x y z
N MET A 1 -18.29 -5.24 3.45
CA MET A 1 -17.03 -5.21 4.23
C MET A 1 -16.29 -6.50 3.94
N LEU A 2 -15.01 -6.43 3.59
CA LEU A 2 -14.19 -7.62 3.34
C LEU A 2 -13.88 -8.32 4.66
N ASP A 3 -13.69 -9.64 4.62
CA ASP A 3 -13.23 -10.42 5.77
C ASP A 3 -11.73 -10.16 6.01
N PRO A 4 -11.34 -9.52 7.14
CA PRO A 4 -9.95 -9.13 7.37
C PRO A 4 -8.97 -10.30 7.38
N ASP A 5 -9.40 -11.47 7.87
CA ASP A 5 -8.52 -12.64 7.97
C ASP A 5 -8.24 -13.23 6.58
N ARG A 6 -9.27 -13.24 5.72
CA ARG A 6 -9.10 -13.64 4.32
C ARG A 6 -8.23 -12.68 3.54
N VAL A 7 -8.42 -11.36 3.73
CA VAL A 7 -7.58 -10.35 3.09
C VAL A 7 -6.13 -10.52 3.54
N ARG A 8 -5.89 -10.71 4.84
CA ARG A 8 -4.54 -10.91 5.38
C ARG A 8 -3.87 -12.16 4.80
N LEU A 9 -4.61 -13.25 4.64
CA LEU A 9 -4.09 -14.46 4.00
C LEU A 9 -3.67 -14.19 2.54
N PHE A 10 -4.50 -13.48 1.79
CA PHE A 10 -4.23 -13.14 0.39
C PHE A 10 -3.03 -12.19 0.24
N VAL A 11 -2.97 -11.16 1.09
CA VAL A 11 -1.85 -10.20 1.14
C VAL A 11 -0.54 -10.93 1.42
N ARG A 12 -0.52 -11.85 2.40
CA ARG A 12 0.69 -12.63 2.70
C ARG A 12 1.13 -13.49 1.53
N ALA A 13 0.19 -14.15 0.84
CA ALA A 13 0.51 -14.94 -0.33
C ALA A 13 1.10 -14.09 -1.48
N ALA A 14 0.52 -12.91 -1.74
CA ALA A 14 1.04 -11.98 -2.74
C ALA A 14 2.43 -11.43 -2.38
N LEU A 15 2.66 -11.12 -1.10
CA LEU A 15 3.99 -10.67 -0.64
C LEU A 15 5.03 -11.79 -0.72
N ASP A 16 4.66 -13.04 -0.44
CA ASP A 16 5.56 -14.19 -0.57
C ASP A 16 5.95 -14.45 -2.03
N GLU A 17 5.01 -14.26 -2.96
CA GLU A 17 5.27 -14.31 -4.41
C GLU A 17 6.28 -13.22 -4.85
N ASP A 18 6.04 -11.97 -4.46
CA ASP A 18 6.79 -10.81 -4.95
C ASP A 18 8.17 -10.68 -4.28
N LEU A 19 8.24 -10.92 -2.97
CA LEU A 19 9.47 -10.78 -2.20
C LEU A 19 10.27 -12.08 -2.14
N GLY A 20 9.63 -13.24 -2.00
CA GLY A 20 10.29 -14.55 -1.89
C GLY A 20 11.48 -14.57 -0.91
N ARG A 21 12.70 -14.39 -1.44
CA ARG A 21 13.96 -14.42 -0.67
C ARG A 21 14.43 -13.03 -0.18
N GLY A 22 13.77 -11.96 -0.58
CA GLY A 22 14.14 -10.57 -0.31
C GLY A 22 14.08 -9.68 -1.55
N ASP A 23 14.23 -8.37 -1.35
CA ASP A 23 14.32 -7.38 -2.43
C ASP A 23 15.74 -6.84 -2.51
N LEU A 24 16.58 -7.55 -3.29
CA LEU A 24 18.01 -7.25 -3.41
C LEU A 24 18.26 -5.81 -3.89
N THR A 25 17.40 -5.26 -4.76
CA THR A 25 17.59 -3.91 -5.27
C THR A 25 17.41 -2.90 -4.15
N THR A 26 16.34 -3.04 -3.37
CA THR A 26 16.10 -2.17 -2.20
C THR A 26 17.20 -2.35 -1.15
N GLU A 27 17.58 -3.59 -0.83
CA GLU A 27 18.61 -3.90 0.18
C GLU A 27 19.97 -3.25 -0.13
N VAL A 28 20.37 -3.15 -1.40
CA VAL A 28 21.68 -2.56 -1.78
C VAL A 28 21.62 -1.08 -2.11
N THR A 29 20.43 -0.49 -2.28
CA THR A 29 20.28 0.92 -2.69
C THR A 29 19.67 1.82 -1.62
N VAL A 30 18.91 1.26 -0.67
CA VAL A 30 18.21 2.01 0.38
C VAL A 30 18.87 1.70 1.73
N PRO A 31 19.29 2.72 2.50
CA PRO A 31 19.85 2.49 3.84
C PRO A 31 18.81 1.86 4.80
N ASP A 32 19.24 0.90 5.63
CA ASP A 32 18.38 0.17 6.59
C ASP A 32 17.50 1.07 7.50
N ARG A 33 17.98 2.27 7.80
CA ARG A 33 17.32 3.22 8.71
C ARG A 33 16.62 4.36 7.98
N ALA A 34 16.50 4.28 6.66
CA ALA A 34 15.76 5.26 5.89
C ALA A 34 14.32 5.36 6.41
N ARG A 35 13.80 6.59 6.38
CA ARG A 35 12.39 6.91 6.60
C ARG A 35 11.94 7.71 5.40
N ALA A 36 10.78 7.34 4.87
CA ALA A 36 10.21 7.98 3.71
C ALA A 36 8.71 8.21 3.95
N CYS A 37 8.16 9.10 3.14
CA CYS A 37 6.75 9.41 3.05
C CYS A 37 6.35 9.15 1.59
N GLY A 38 5.21 8.50 1.35
CA GLY A 38 4.80 8.11 0.00
C GLY A 38 3.36 8.50 -0.29
N ASP A 39 3.13 9.17 -1.41
CA ASP A 39 1.79 9.60 -1.81
C ASP A 39 1.12 8.59 -2.75
N LEU A 40 -0.16 8.32 -2.51
CA LEU A 40 -1.03 7.58 -3.42
C LEU A 40 -1.61 8.52 -4.46
N VAL A 41 -1.02 8.56 -5.65
CA VAL A 41 -1.44 9.49 -6.72
C VAL A 41 -2.32 8.80 -7.75
N ALA A 42 -3.49 9.38 -8.04
CA ALA A 42 -4.32 8.97 -9.16
C ALA A 42 -3.62 9.31 -10.48
N LYS A 43 -3.20 8.30 -11.24
CA LYS A 43 -2.53 8.50 -12.55
C LYS A 43 -3.49 8.63 -13.73
N GLN A 44 -4.75 8.31 -13.50
CA GLN A 44 -5.85 8.41 -14.46
C GLN A 44 -7.15 8.74 -13.71
N GLU A 45 -8.20 9.11 -14.43
CA GLU A 45 -9.53 9.21 -13.83
C GLU A 45 -9.96 7.84 -13.29
N LEU A 46 -10.39 7.80 -12.02
CA LEU A 46 -10.75 6.56 -11.35
C LEU A 46 -11.85 6.75 -10.31
N VAL A 47 -12.45 5.63 -9.90
CA VAL A 47 -13.23 5.50 -8.68
C VAL A 47 -12.40 4.69 -7.69
N VAL A 48 -12.20 5.20 -6.48
CA VAL A 48 -11.37 4.56 -5.46
C VAL A 48 -12.02 3.28 -4.97
N ALA A 49 -11.25 2.21 -4.92
CA ALA A 49 -11.63 0.96 -4.29
C ALA A 49 -10.41 0.26 -3.67
N GLY A 50 -10.57 -0.33 -2.48
CA GLY A 50 -9.57 -1.19 -1.86
C GLY A 50 -8.53 -0.49 -0.99
N MET A 51 -8.81 0.70 -0.46
CA MET A 51 -7.91 1.44 0.43
C MET A 51 -7.58 0.64 1.71
N GLU A 52 -8.54 -0.12 2.24
CA GLU A 52 -8.30 -1.00 3.39
C GLU A 52 -7.34 -2.15 3.05
N VAL A 53 -7.42 -2.68 1.82
CA VAL A 53 -6.51 -3.74 1.35
C VAL A 53 -5.11 -3.16 1.17
N ALA A 54 -4.98 -1.99 0.53
CA ALA A 54 -3.70 -1.30 0.35
C ALA A 54 -3.02 -1.02 1.70
N ARG A 55 -3.77 -0.49 2.68
CA ARG A 55 -3.29 -0.31 4.06
C ARG A 55 -2.76 -1.62 4.64
N MET A 56 -3.48 -2.73 4.47
CA MET A 56 -3.09 -4.02 5.03
C MET A 56 -1.77 -4.53 4.44
N VAL A 57 -1.52 -4.34 3.14
CA VAL A 57 -0.25 -4.70 2.50
C VAL A 57 0.92 -4.03 3.20
N PHE A 58 0.88 -2.71 3.36
CA PHE A 58 1.95 -1.96 4.02
C PHE A 58 2.07 -2.31 5.50
N GLN A 59 0.95 -2.46 6.22
CA GLN A 59 0.97 -2.81 7.65
C GLN A 59 1.50 -4.23 7.94
N VAL A 60 1.39 -5.16 7.00
CA VAL A 60 1.98 -6.50 7.14
C VAL A 60 3.51 -6.45 7.07
N LEU A 61 4.06 -5.53 6.27
CA LEU A 61 5.51 -5.33 6.13
C LEU A 61 6.08 -4.46 7.27
N ASP A 62 5.39 -3.39 7.65
CA ASP A 62 5.78 -2.48 8.73
C ASP A 62 4.60 -2.20 9.68
N PRO A 63 4.58 -2.83 10.88
CA PRO A 63 3.57 -2.55 11.89
C PRO A 63 3.56 -1.11 12.42
N ALA A 64 4.65 -0.35 12.24
CA ALA A 64 4.78 1.04 12.67
C ALA A 64 4.32 2.05 11.60
N LEU A 65 3.82 1.57 10.45
CA LEU A 65 3.31 2.41 9.37
C LEU A 65 2.29 3.44 9.86
N GLN A 66 2.50 4.70 9.47
CA GLN A 66 1.50 5.75 9.56
C GLN A 66 0.71 5.79 8.24
N TRP A 67 -0.61 5.89 8.34
CA TRP A 67 -1.52 5.82 7.20
C TRP A 67 -2.60 6.90 7.31
N ALA A 68 -2.60 7.85 6.38
CA ALA A 68 -3.46 9.03 6.35
C ALA A 68 -4.14 9.19 4.98
N PRO A 69 -5.14 8.34 4.65
CA PRO A 69 -5.86 8.44 3.40
C PRO A 69 -6.83 9.62 3.45
N GLU A 70 -6.87 10.42 2.39
CA GLU A 70 -7.89 11.45 2.20
C GLU A 70 -9.10 10.87 1.44
N ALA A 71 -8.83 9.93 0.53
CA ALA A 71 -9.82 9.29 -0.30
C ALA A 71 -10.73 8.33 0.47
N ARG A 72 -11.99 8.31 0.05
CA ARG A 72 -13.01 7.35 0.52
C ARG A 72 -13.36 6.35 -0.57
N GLU A 73 -13.75 5.15 -0.16
CA GLU A 73 -14.27 4.13 -1.08
C GLU A 73 -15.44 4.69 -1.91
N GLY A 74 -15.38 4.49 -3.23
CA GLY A 74 -16.39 4.99 -4.17
C GLY A 74 -16.22 6.45 -4.61
N GLU A 75 -15.23 7.18 -4.07
CA GLU A 75 -14.94 8.55 -4.46
C GLU A 75 -14.23 8.62 -5.83
N ARG A 76 -14.51 9.65 -6.62
CA ARG A 76 -13.88 9.88 -7.92
C ARG A 76 -12.67 10.80 -7.80
N PHE A 77 -11.59 10.43 -8.49
CA PHE A 77 -10.36 11.21 -8.56
C PHE A 77 -9.92 11.39 -10.01
N PHE A 78 -9.20 12.48 -10.25
CA PHE A 78 -8.66 12.86 -11.55
C PHE A 78 -7.14 12.69 -11.57
N PRO A 79 -6.50 12.64 -12.76
CA PRO A 79 -5.06 12.50 -12.86
C PRO A 79 -4.31 13.60 -12.10
N GLY A 80 -3.29 13.20 -11.33
CA GLY A 80 -2.43 14.09 -10.55
C GLY A 80 -2.91 14.37 -9.13
N THR A 81 -4.12 13.94 -8.74
CA THR A 81 -4.61 14.13 -7.38
C THR A 81 -3.97 13.13 -6.42
N VAL A 82 -3.49 13.62 -5.28
CA VAL A 82 -3.07 12.80 -4.14
C VAL A 82 -4.31 12.32 -3.40
N MET A 83 -4.43 11.01 -3.22
CA MET A 83 -5.54 10.34 -2.54
C MET A 83 -5.24 10.08 -1.06
N GLY A 84 -4.00 10.25 -0.64
CA GLY A 84 -3.55 9.93 0.71
C GLY A 84 -2.05 9.69 0.76
N THR A 85 -1.56 9.59 1.99
CA THR A 85 -0.14 9.41 2.31
C THR A 85 0.04 8.35 3.38
#